data_AF-A0A845R487-F1
#
_entry.id   AF-A0A845R487-F1
#
_cell.length_a   1.000
_cell.length_b   1.000
_cell.length_c   1.000
_cell.angle_alpha   90.00
_cell.angle_beta   90.00
_cell.angle_gamma   90.00
#
_symmetry.space_group_name_H-M   'P 1'
#
loop_
_entity.id
_entity.type
_entity.pdbx_description
1 polymer ?
#
loop_
_entity_poly.entity_id
_entity_poly.type
_entity_poly.pdbx_seq_one_letter_code
_entity_poly.pdbx_strand_id
1 'polypeptide(L)'
;MAYVDPFLAHGIDISPEDQEILNRWQETQPAPEGCTIPCLMSFEDFMKYDGFISDFLRGFPGGESVLFWDTDDISAVVGYYYTGPLKGTVYMLHGPTDISPKFFSLARFADYYRRVIRDYTEDGDPNYETKFWDDIDFNDNQPMTEEETERFHLAAQELIRLWKAEDLREDWYINMGFCVCAVMPDCYAEELIPFISPKEDEYVLEVLCHKLVKAKCTKAVPALGKLAQAEKNGLRIGGWSDSWTARRTHGYLLQLALEKK
;
A
#
# COMPACT_ATOMS: atom_id res chain seq x y z
N MET A 1 7.61 23.85 20.70
CA MET A 1 8.37 22.85 19.94
C MET A 1 7.37 22.22 18.99
N ALA A 2 7.68 22.17 17.70
CA ALA A 2 6.81 21.56 16.72
C ALA A 2 6.78 20.03 16.94
N TYR A 3 5.70 19.37 16.54
CA TYR A 3 5.54 17.92 16.69
C TYR A 3 6.69 17.16 16.02
N VAL A 4 7.11 17.60 14.84
CA VAL A 4 8.14 16.92 14.03
C VAL A 4 9.57 17.13 14.54
N ASP A 5 9.83 18.12 15.40
CA ASP A 5 11.20 18.50 15.81
C ASP A 5 12.02 17.31 16.34
N PRO A 6 11.49 16.44 17.23
CA PRO A 6 12.23 15.27 17.72
C PRO A 6 12.54 14.26 16.61
N PHE A 7 11.64 14.06 15.64
CA PHE A 7 11.84 13.13 14.52
C PHE A 7 12.95 13.63 13.58
N LEU A 8 12.92 14.93 13.24
CA LEU A 8 13.96 15.57 12.43
C LEU A 8 15.33 15.48 13.10
N ALA A 9 15.39 15.68 14.43
CA ALA A 9 16.63 15.57 15.19
C ALA A 9 17.24 14.15 15.17
N HIS A 10 16.43 13.12 14.88
CA HIS A 10 16.86 11.73 14.74
C HIS A 10 17.03 11.30 13.27
N GLY A 11 17.07 12.25 12.33
CA GLY A 11 17.40 11.98 10.92
C GLY A 11 16.22 11.49 10.06
N ILE A 12 14.98 11.58 10.57
CA ILE A 12 13.78 11.25 9.79
C ILE A 12 13.46 12.45 8.89
N ASP A 13 13.75 12.32 7.60
CA ASP A 13 13.67 13.41 6.62
C ASP A 13 12.24 13.58 6.04
N ILE A 14 11.49 14.52 6.63
CA ILE A 14 10.10 14.84 6.27
C ILE A 14 10.09 16.12 5.43
N SER A 15 9.32 16.14 4.34
CA SER A 15 9.21 17.35 3.50
C SER A 15 8.59 18.53 4.28
N PRO A 16 8.92 19.80 3.99
CA PRO A 16 8.31 20.95 4.68
C PRO A 16 6.78 20.98 4.61
N GLU A 17 6.22 20.52 3.49
CA GLU A 17 4.77 20.42 3.26
C GLU A 17 4.14 19.38 4.22
N ASP A 18 4.75 18.21 4.33
CA ASP A 18 4.29 17.16 5.24
C ASP A 18 4.52 17.54 6.72
N GLN A 19 5.59 18.28 7.02
CA GLN A 19 5.83 18.82 8.37
C GLN A 19 4.69 19.75 8.81
N GLU A 20 4.20 20.62 7.92
CA GLU A 20 3.06 21.50 8.23
C GLU A 20 1.81 20.68 8.57
N ILE A 21 1.53 19.62 7.80
CA ILE A 21 0.39 18.74 8.05
C ILE A 21 0.50 18.05 9.40
N LEU A 22 1.65 17.45 9.72
CA LEU A 22 1.89 16.75 10.99
C LEU A 22 1.82 17.69 12.19
N ASN A 23 2.43 18.87 12.09
CA ASN A 23 2.42 19.86 13.17
C ASN A 23 1.01 20.38 13.50
N ARG A 24 0.11 20.35 12.53
CA ARG A 24 -1.29 20.77 12.68
C ARG A 24 -2.26 19.61 12.88
N TRP A 25 -1.75 18.37 12.99
CA TRP A 25 -2.61 17.19 13.08
C TRP A 25 -3.54 17.26 14.29
N GLN A 26 -3.04 17.69 15.45
CA GLN A 26 -3.82 17.83 16.68
C GLN A 26 -4.79 19.02 16.66
N GLU A 27 -4.72 19.91 15.67
CA GLU A 27 -5.74 20.95 15.47
C GLU A 27 -7.04 20.37 14.87
N THR A 28 -6.98 19.14 14.34
CA THR A 28 -8.16 18.41 13.89
C THR A 28 -8.85 17.73 15.07
N GLN A 29 -10.18 17.52 14.98
CA GLN A 29 -10.93 16.85 16.05
C GLN A 29 -10.25 15.51 16.41
N PRO A 30 -9.94 15.27 17.69
CA PRO A 30 -9.30 14.03 18.10
C PRO A 30 -10.21 12.85 17.78
N ALA A 31 -9.59 11.69 17.58
CA ALA A 31 -10.34 10.44 17.53
C ALA A 31 -11.18 10.30 18.81
N PRO A 32 -12.46 9.95 18.70
CA PRO A 32 -13.30 9.64 19.85
C PRO A 32 -12.68 8.54 20.71
N GLU A 33 -12.88 8.60 22.03
CA GLU A 33 -12.42 7.55 22.94
C GLU A 33 -13.06 6.19 22.57
N GLY A 34 -12.25 5.12 22.61
CA GLY A 34 -12.71 3.75 22.37
C GLY A 34 -13.05 3.43 20.90
N CYS A 35 -12.50 4.17 19.95
CA CYS A 35 -12.57 3.82 18.53
C CYS A 35 -11.23 3.30 18.01
N THR A 36 -11.28 2.51 16.94
CA THR A 36 -10.11 1.91 16.28
C THR A 36 -9.45 2.86 15.27
N ILE A 37 -9.78 4.16 15.28
CA ILE A 37 -9.14 5.16 14.43
C ILE A 37 -7.78 5.52 15.06
N PRO A 38 -6.67 5.49 14.31
CA PRO A 38 -5.34 5.59 14.89
C PRO A 38 -5.01 7.03 15.33
N CYS A 39 -4.40 7.14 16.50
CA CYS A 39 -3.99 8.39 17.11
C CYS A 39 -2.54 8.72 16.73
N LEU A 40 -2.24 10.01 16.53
CA LEU A 40 -0.87 10.45 16.28
C LEU A 40 -0.03 10.24 17.55
N MET A 41 1.01 9.43 17.45
CA MET A 41 1.92 9.08 18.55
C MET A 41 2.89 10.21 18.87
N SER A 42 3.27 10.32 20.15
CA SER A 42 4.45 11.10 20.53
C SER A 42 5.74 10.42 20.04
N PHE A 43 6.85 11.16 19.98
CA PHE A 43 8.16 10.57 19.68
C PHE A 43 8.55 9.48 20.69
N GLU A 44 8.21 9.66 21.97
CA GLU A 44 8.50 8.69 23.03
C GLU A 44 7.72 7.39 22.84
N ASP A 45 6.47 7.48 22.36
CA ASP A 45 5.65 6.31 22.03
C ASP A 45 6.18 5.59 20.79
N PHE A 46 6.54 6.33 19.75
CA PHE A 46 7.19 5.79 18.56
C PHE A 46 8.47 5.01 18.93
N MET A 47 9.31 5.51 19.85
CA MET A 47 10.54 4.83 20.24
C MET A 47 10.31 3.45 20.90
N LYS A 48 9.09 3.17 21.40
CA LYS A 48 8.73 1.82 21.89
C LYS A 48 8.69 0.78 20.77
N TYR A 49 8.58 1.22 19.51
CA TYR A 49 8.55 0.38 18.31
C TYR A 49 9.94 0.09 17.71
N ASP A 50 11.06 0.57 18.29
CA ASP A 50 12.40 0.38 17.69
C ASP A 50 12.74 -1.09 17.40
N GLY A 51 12.36 -2.00 18.29
CA GLY A 51 12.54 -3.45 18.06
C GLY A 51 11.75 -3.95 16.84
N PHE A 52 10.46 -3.60 16.76
CA PHE A 52 9.61 -3.95 15.61
C PHE A 52 10.15 -3.36 14.29
N ILE A 53 10.52 -2.07 14.30
CA ILE A 53 11.09 -1.39 13.14
C ILE A 53 12.38 -2.09 12.71
N SER A 54 13.27 -2.41 13.66
CA SER A 54 14.55 -3.05 13.35
C SER A 54 14.39 -4.44 12.73
N ASP A 55 13.39 -5.22 13.17
CA ASP A 55 13.21 -6.60 12.71
C ASP A 55 12.47 -6.67 11.35
N PHE A 56 11.49 -5.79 11.14
CA PHE A 56 10.55 -5.89 10.03
C PHE A 56 10.70 -4.81 8.94
N LEU A 57 11.08 -3.58 9.31
CA LEU A 57 11.02 -2.42 8.40
C LEU A 57 12.40 -1.90 8.00
N ARG A 58 13.37 -1.93 8.91
CA ARG A 58 14.70 -1.35 8.71
C ARG A 58 15.44 -2.09 7.59
N GLY A 59 15.98 -1.33 6.63
CA GLY A 59 16.67 -1.87 5.47
C GLY A 59 15.75 -2.33 4.34
N PHE A 60 14.43 -2.10 4.42
CA PHE A 60 13.52 -2.40 3.32
C PHE A 60 13.92 -1.60 2.06
N PRO A 61 14.10 -2.24 0.89
CA PRO A 61 14.58 -1.56 -0.32
C PRO A 61 13.67 -0.45 -0.84
N GLY A 62 12.37 -0.48 -0.55
CA GLY A 62 11.43 0.57 -0.94
C GLY A 62 11.62 1.89 -0.19
N GLY A 63 12.37 1.88 0.90
CA GLY A 63 12.67 3.04 1.73
C GLY A 63 12.48 2.77 3.21
N GLU A 64 13.17 3.55 4.03
CA GLU A 64 12.93 3.60 5.47
C GLU A 64 11.61 4.32 5.79
N SER A 65 10.93 3.85 6.83
CA SER A 65 9.67 4.40 7.30
C SER A 65 9.66 4.72 8.80
N VAL A 66 8.72 5.59 9.18
CA VAL A 66 8.42 5.96 10.56
C VAL A 66 6.96 5.64 10.84
N LEU A 67 6.65 5.10 12.01
CA LEU A 67 5.28 4.91 12.47
C LEU A 67 4.84 6.18 13.18
N PHE A 68 3.86 6.88 12.61
CA PHE A 68 3.33 8.11 13.18
C PHE A 68 2.02 7.89 13.93
N TRP A 69 1.24 6.88 13.54
CA TRP A 69 -0.04 6.60 14.19
C TRP A 69 -0.15 5.15 14.66
N ASP A 70 -0.83 4.98 15.77
CA ASP A 70 -1.07 3.71 16.45
C ASP A 70 -2.51 3.68 17.01
N THR A 71 -3.01 2.49 17.29
CA THR A 71 -4.33 2.26 17.89
C THR A 71 -4.18 1.61 19.26
N ASP A 72 -4.95 2.07 20.24
CA ASP A 72 -4.91 1.52 21.59
C ASP A 72 -5.52 0.10 21.70
N ASP A 73 -6.55 -0.17 20.89
CA ASP A 73 -7.42 -1.35 21.06
C ASP A 73 -7.15 -2.51 20.09
N ILE A 74 -6.40 -2.26 19.01
CA ILE A 74 -6.04 -3.28 18.01
C ILE A 74 -4.54 -3.20 17.68
N SER A 75 -3.97 -4.28 17.16
CA SER A 75 -2.57 -4.28 16.71
C SER A 75 -2.48 -3.71 15.30
N ALA A 76 -2.65 -2.38 15.17
CA ALA A 76 -2.62 -1.68 13.89
C ALA A 76 -1.83 -0.37 13.97
N VAL A 77 -1.03 -0.09 12.95
CA VAL A 77 -0.21 1.13 12.87
C VAL A 77 -0.27 1.74 11.46
N VAL A 78 -0.04 3.05 11.38
CA VAL A 78 0.10 3.77 10.11
C VAL A 78 1.51 4.31 10.01
N GLY A 79 2.18 3.97 8.91
CA GLY A 79 3.55 4.36 8.65
C GLY A 79 3.70 5.29 7.46
N TYR A 80 4.75 6.11 7.51
CA TYR A 80 5.13 7.07 6.48
C TYR A 80 6.54 6.76 6.00
N TYR A 81 6.72 6.61 4.69
CA TYR A 81 8.03 6.44 4.09
C TYR A 81 8.76 7.78 3.99
N TYR A 82 9.94 7.91 4.58
CA TYR A 82 10.71 9.16 4.58
C TYR A 82 11.96 9.10 3.69
N THR A 83 12.29 7.94 3.13
CA THR A 83 13.36 7.78 2.13
C THR A 83 12.95 6.82 1.00
N GLY A 84 13.83 6.66 0.01
CA GLY A 84 13.68 5.66 -1.06
C GLY A 84 12.60 5.99 -2.10
N PRO A 85 12.30 5.05 -3.01
CA PRO A 85 11.28 5.21 -4.05
C PRO A 85 9.88 5.52 -3.51
N LEU A 86 9.58 5.04 -2.29
CA LEU A 86 8.28 5.23 -1.65
C LEU A 86 8.18 6.50 -0.80
N LYS A 87 9.24 7.32 -0.72
CA LYS A 87 9.26 8.55 0.09
C LYS A 87 8.00 9.39 -0.13
N GLY A 88 7.38 9.85 0.96
CA GLY A 88 6.18 10.67 0.98
C GLY A 88 4.86 9.89 0.92
N THR A 89 4.90 8.57 0.77
CA THR A 89 3.70 7.73 0.77
C THR A 89 3.37 7.19 2.16
N VAL A 90 2.11 6.79 2.35
CA VAL A 90 1.59 6.28 3.63
C VAL A 90 1.06 4.87 3.44
N TYR A 91 1.46 3.95 4.33
CA TYR A 91 0.94 2.59 4.39
C TYR A 91 0.20 2.36 5.71
N MET A 92 -0.69 1.38 5.69
CA MET A 92 -1.50 0.99 6.85
C MET A 92 -1.26 -0.48 7.11
N LEU A 93 -0.88 -0.80 8.34
CA LEU A 93 -0.54 -2.15 8.76
C LEU A 93 -1.56 -2.60 9.80
N HIS A 94 -2.45 -3.52 9.40
CA HIS A 94 -3.40 -4.19 10.26
C HIS A 94 -3.45 -5.68 9.86
N GLY A 95 -2.93 -6.56 10.69
CA GLY A 95 -2.82 -7.99 10.37
C GLY A 95 -1.55 -8.35 9.56
N PRO A 96 -1.63 -9.02 8.40
CA PRO A 96 -0.45 -9.49 7.67
C PRO A 96 0.48 -8.33 7.28
N THR A 97 1.77 -8.62 7.17
CA THR A 97 2.86 -7.65 6.94
C THR A 97 2.87 -7.07 5.51
N ASP A 98 1.76 -6.47 5.07
CA ASP A 98 1.68 -5.69 3.82
C ASP A 98 2.04 -4.23 4.11
N ILE A 99 3.23 -3.84 3.69
CA ILE A 99 3.74 -2.46 3.85
C ILE A 99 3.60 -1.64 2.56
N SER A 100 2.79 -2.10 1.61
CA SER A 100 2.51 -1.33 0.40
C SER A 100 1.74 -0.05 0.72
N PRO A 101 2.04 1.07 0.02
CA PRO A 101 1.30 2.31 0.23
C PRO A 101 -0.21 2.12 0.02
N LYS A 102 -1.01 2.76 0.86
CA LYS A 102 -2.46 2.93 0.67
C LYS A 102 -2.80 4.35 0.23
N PHE A 103 -1.93 5.32 0.53
CA PHE A 103 -2.04 6.70 0.04
C PHE A 103 -0.74 7.19 -0.60
N PHE A 104 -0.87 7.96 -1.67
CA PHE A 104 0.27 8.52 -2.40
C PHE A 104 0.91 9.75 -1.75
N SER A 105 0.23 10.36 -0.79
CA SER A 105 0.74 11.50 -0.03
C SER A 105 0.14 11.54 1.37
N LEU A 106 0.87 12.18 2.29
CA LEU A 106 0.33 12.46 3.62
C LEU A 106 -0.91 13.37 3.55
N ALA A 107 -0.95 14.32 2.60
CA ALA A 107 -2.11 15.18 2.40
C ALA A 107 -3.39 14.38 2.13
N ARG A 108 -3.34 13.38 1.24
CA ARG A 108 -4.49 12.53 0.95
C ARG A 108 -4.90 11.68 2.15
N PHE A 109 -3.94 11.15 2.88
CA PHE A 109 -4.23 10.44 4.12
C PHE A 109 -4.90 11.36 5.15
N ALA A 110 -4.43 12.60 5.31
CA ALA A 110 -5.02 13.58 6.22
C ALA A 110 -6.46 13.93 5.84
N ASP A 111 -6.76 14.08 4.54
CA ASP A 111 -8.12 14.36 4.07
C ASP A 111 -9.06 13.16 4.28
N TYR A 112 -8.59 11.94 4.00
CA TYR A 112 -9.30 10.70 4.32
C TYR A 112 -9.58 10.60 5.82
N TYR A 113 -8.56 10.78 6.65
CA TYR A 113 -8.66 10.70 8.11
C TYR A 113 -9.72 11.68 8.65
N ARG A 114 -9.67 12.95 8.22
CA ARG A 114 -10.65 13.98 8.63
C ARG A 114 -12.07 13.63 8.21
N ARG A 115 -12.24 13.05 7.01
CA ARG A 115 -13.54 12.61 6.53
C ARG A 115 -14.09 11.50 7.41
N VAL A 116 -13.29 10.48 7.73
CA VAL A 116 -13.72 9.39 8.60
C VAL A 116 -14.09 9.90 9.99
N ILE A 117 -13.30 10.81 10.57
CA ILE A 117 -13.62 11.43 11.87
C ILE A 117 -14.95 12.20 11.83
N ARG A 118 -15.21 12.98 10.77
CA ARG A 118 -16.49 13.69 10.62
C ARG A 118 -17.64 12.69 10.52
N ASP A 119 -17.52 11.69 9.64
CA ASP A 119 -18.57 10.69 9.43
C ASP A 119 -18.80 9.86 10.72
N TYR A 120 -17.77 9.67 11.56
CA TYR A 120 -17.91 9.16 12.94
C TYR A 120 -18.85 9.99 13.79
N THR A 121 -18.58 11.29 13.87
CA THR A 121 -19.35 12.18 14.76
C THR A 121 -20.83 12.29 14.36
N GLU A 122 -21.17 11.98 13.10
CA GLU A 122 -22.53 12.06 12.57
C GLU A 122 -23.32 10.75 12.75
N ASP A 123 -22.68 9.57 12.59
CA ASP A 123 -23.38 8.27 12.55
C ASP A 123 -23.45 7.55 13.91
N GLY A 124 -22.45 7.73 14.80
CA GLY A 124 -22.38 7.03 16.10
C GLY A 124 -22.22 5.49 16.00
N ASP A 125 -21.77 4.98 14.85
CA ASP A 125 -21.58 3.55 14.57
C ASP A 125 -20.37 3.00 15.36
N PRO A 126 -20.43 1.83 16.01
CA PRO A 126 -19.24 1.22 16.62
C PRO A 126 -18.30 0.51 15.61
N ASN A 127 -18.69 0.31 14.34
CA ASN A 127 -17.94 -0.49 13.36
C ASN A 127 -16.83 0.26 12.58
N TYR A 128 -16.16 1.24 13.20
CA TYR A 128 -15.14 2.03 12.50
C TYR A 128 -13.85 1.29 12.18
N GLU A 129 -13.64 0.10 12.76
CA GLU A 129 -12.54 -0.77 12.35
C GLU A 129 -12.68 -1.13 10.88
N THR A 130 -13.86 -1.61 10.47
CA THR A 130 -14.14 -1.93 9.08
C THR A 130 -14.07 -0.70 8.18
N LYS A 131 -14.61 0.46 8.59
CA LYS A 131 -14.58 1.68 7.76
C LYS A 131 -13.16 2.25 7.55
N PHE A 132 -12.29 2.15 8.56
CA PHE A 132 -10.94 2.74 8.48
C PHE A 132 -9.90 1.75 7.94
N TRP A 133 -9.97 0.48 8.33
CA TRP A 133 -8.93 -0.52 8.03
C TRP A 133 -9.30 -1.47 6.91
N ASP A 134 -10.57 -1.91 6.81
CA ASP A 134 -10.98 -2.97 5.88
C ASP A 134 -11.57 -2.45 4.56
N ASP A 135 -12.39 -1.39 4.63
CA ASP A 135 -13.09 -0.77 3.48
C ASP A 135 -12.35 0.48 2.99
N ILE A 136 -11.02 0.49 3.15
CA ILE A 136 -10.19 1.58 2.65
C ILE A 136 -10.07 1.50 1.13
N ASP A 137 -10.67 2.46 0.45
CA ASP A 137 -10.41 2.71 -0.95
C ASP A 137 -8.97 3.16 -1.15
N PHE A 138 -8.20 2.40 -1.94
CA PHE A 138 -6.84 2.78 -2.28
C PHE A 138 -6.78 4.20 -2.85
N ASN A 139 -5.92 5.03 -2.24
CA ASN A 139 -5.77 6.45 -2.54
C ASN A 139 -7.11 7.21 -2.52
N ASP A 140 -8.02 6.80 -1.66
CA ASP A 140 -9.36 7.40 -1.51
C ASP A 140 -10.16 7.45 -2.83
N ASN A 141 -9.97 6.44 -3.69
CA ASN A 141 -10.52 6.40 -5.06
C ASN A 141 -10.17 7.60 -5.94
N GLN A 142 -9.22 8.44 -5.51
CA GLN A 142 -8.75 9.57 -6.31
C GLN A 142 -7.80 9.06 -7.40
N PRO A 143 -7.94 9.51 -8.65
CA PRO A 143 -6.97 9.22 -9.68
C PRO A 143 -5.64 9.92 -9.37
N MET A 144 -4.54 9.36 -9.85
CA MET A 144 -3.26 10.06 -9.87
C MET A 144 -3.35 11.32 -10.73
N THR A 145 -2.68 12.38 -10.31
CA THR A 145 -2.38 13.52 -11.18
C THR A 145 -1.32 13.14 -12.23
N GLU A 146 -1.07 14.01 -13.21
CA GLU A 146 0.01 13.79 -14.18
C GLU A 146 1.39 13.74 -13.50
N GLU A 147 1.65 14.67 -12.58
CA GLU A 147 2.90 14.72 -11.79
C GLU A 147 3.08 13.45 -10.92
N GLU A 148 2.00 12.97 -10.29
CA GLU A 148 2.03 11.72 -9.54
C GLU A 148 2.25 10.52 -10.46
N THR A 149 1.63 10.51 -11.63
CA THR A 149 1.80 9.43 -12.62
C THR A 149 3.27 9.31 -13.04
N GLU A 150 3.94 10.42 -13.35
CA GLU A 150 5.35 10.42 -13.71
C GLU A 150 6.23 9.99 -12.52
N ARG A 151 6.02 10.59 -11.35
CA ARG A 151 6.77 10.26 -10.13
C ARG A 151 6.65 8.78 -9.78
N PHE A 152 5.44 8.24 -9.78
CA PHE A 152 5.21 6.85 -9.38
C PHE A 152 5.57 5.84 -10.46
N HIS A 153 5.57 6.21 -11.75
CA HIS A 153 6.17 5.37 -12.77
C HIS A 153 7.68 5.21 -12.52
N LEU A 154 8.40 6.31 -12.24
CA LEU A 154 9.82 6.25 -11.89
C LEU A 154 10.07 5.44 -10.61
N ALA A 155 9.25 5.63 -9.57
CA ALA A 155 9.32 4.84 -8.35
C ALA A 155 9.09 3.35 -8.63
N ALA A 156 8.08 3.00 -9.43
CA ALA A 156 7.79 1.62 -9.81
C ALA A 156 8.94 0.97 -10.58
N GLN A 157 9.59 1.70 -11.50
CA GLN A 157 10.77 1.20 -12.22
C GLN A 157 11.93 0.90 -11.28
N GLU A 158 12.21 1.79 -10.34
CA GLU A 158 13.28 1.59 -9.37
C GLU A 158 12.97 0.42 -8.44
N LEU A 159 11.72 0.30 -7.98
CA LEU A 159 11.28 -0.86 -7.19
C LEU A 159 11.40 -2.16 -8.00
N ILE A 160 11.00 -2.18 -9.27
CA ILE A 160 11.17 -3.35 -10.17
C ILE A 160 12.65 -3.72 -10.31
N ARG A 161 13.54 -2.74 -10.41
CA ARG A 161 14.99 -2.96 -10.48
C ARG A 161 15.51 -3.60 -9.19
N LEU A 162 15.06 -3.11 -8.04
CA LEU A 162 15.44 -3.62 -6.72
C LEU A 162 14.83 -5.01 -6.44
N TRP A 163 13.60 -5.24 -6.89
CA TRP A 163 12.87 -6.50 -6.71
C TRP A 163 13.56 -7.68 -7.41
N LYS A 164 14.23 -7.42 -8.53
CA LYS A 164 15.01 -8.44 -9.27
C LYS A 164 16.38 -8.76 -8.66
N ALA A 165 16.75 -8.16 -7.52
CA ALA A 165 17.99 -8.49 -6.84
C ALA A 165 17.92 -9.91 -6.23
N GLU A 166 18.98 -10.71 -6.40
CA GLU A 166 18.97 -12.15 -6.09
C GLU A 166 18.95 -12.50 -4.58
N ASP A 167 19.06 -11.52 -3.67
CA ASP A 167 19.27 -11.74 -2.23
C ASP A 167 18.19 -11.09 -1.33
N LEU A 168 16.97 -10.87 -1.82
CA LEU A 168 15.89 -10.36 -0.97
C LEU A 168 15.39 -11.44 0.00
N ARG A 169 15.19 -11.05 1.27
CA ARG A 169 14.38 -11.82 2.21
C ARG A 169 13.01 -12.09 1.59
N GLU A 170 12.45 -13.28 1.83
CA GLU A 170 11.15 -13.70 1.27
C GLU A 170 10.04 -12.66 1.52
N ASP A 171 9.88 -12.21 2.77
CA ASP A 171 8.90 -11.17 3.13
C ASP A 171 9.11 -9.86 2.36
N TRP A 172 10.37 -9.46 2.13
CA TRP A 172 10.70 -8.26 1.37
C TRP A 172 10.44 -8.45 -0.11
N TYR A 173 10.73 -9.63 -0.66
CA TYR A 173 10.41 -9.95 -2.04
C TYR A 173 8.90 -9.82 -2.31
N ILE A 174 8.07 -10.38 -1.43
CA ILE A 174 6.61 -10.29 -1.52
C ILE A 174 6.15 -8.83 -1.41
N ASN A 175 6.64 -8.10 -0.41
CA ASN A 175 6.30 -6.69 -0.22
C ASN A 175 6.77 -5.77 -1.34
N MET A 176 7.89 -6.09 -2.01
CA MET A 176 8.31 -5.37 -3.21
C MET A 176 7.29 -5.56 -4.34
N GLY A 177 6.78 -6.78 -4.54
CA GLY A 177 5.69 -7.04 -5.48
C GLY A 177 4.43 -6.23 -5.16
N PHE A 178 4.04 -6.17 -3.87
CA PHE A 178 2.89 -5.37 -3.43
C PHE A 178 3.11 -3.87 -3.64
N CYS A 179 4.26 -3.34 -3.25
CA CYS A 179 4.62 -1.93 -3.42
C CYS A 179 4.63 -1.52 -4.89
N VAL A 180 5.23 -2.34 -5.77
CA VAL A 180 5.23 -2.11 -7.22
C VAL A 180 3.80 -2.04 -7.75
N CYS A 181 2.94 -2.98 -7.39
CA CYS A 181 1.55 -2.99 -7.85
C CYS A 181 0.74 -1.81 -7.32
N ALA A 182 0.99 -1.38 -6.09
CA ALA A 182 0.36 -0.22 -5.47
C ALA A 182 0.72 1.06 -6.23
N VAL A 183 2.00 1.31 -6.49
CA VAL A 183 2.44 2.58 -7.08
C VAL A 183 2.46 2.60 -8.61
N MET A 184 2.46 1.46 -9.30
CA MET A 184 2.45 1.43 -10.77
C MET A 184 1.23 2.16 -11.33
N PRO A 185 1.36 3.21 -12.16
CA PRO A 185 0.20 3.83 -12.79
C PRO A 185 -0.50 2.88 -13.75
N ASP A 186 -1.83 2.96 -13.84
CA ASP A 186 -2.63 2.02 -14.65
C ASP A 186 -2.25 2.06 -16.14
N CYS A 187 -1.85 3.22 -16.67
CA CYS A 187 -1.39 3.38 -18.05
C CYS A 187 -0.08 2.62 -18.36
N TYR A 188 0.71 2.28 -17.34
CA TYR A 188 1.96 1.51 -17.45
C TYR A 188 1.83 0.07 -16.94
N ALA A 189 0.62 -0.39 -16.61
CA ALA A 189 0.40 -1.74 -16.05
C ALA A 189 0.88 -2.88 -16.97
N GLU A 190 1.07 -2.65 -18.27
CA GLU A 190 1.64 -3.63 -19.18
C GLU A 190 3.08 -4.05 -18.83
N GLU A 191 3.81 -3.19 -18.11
CA GLU A 191 5.18 -3.47 -17.67
C GLU A 191 5.25 -4.54 -16.58
N LEU A 192 4.11 -4.88 -15.98
CA LEU A 192 3.98 -5.96 -14.99
C LEU A 192 3.82 -7.34 -15.64
N ILE A 193 3.53 -7.42 -16.95
CA ILE A 193 3.32 -8.68 -17.67
C ILE A 193 4.48 -9.68 -17.51
N PRO A 194 5.78 -9.28 -17.51
CA PRO A 194 6.90 -10.20 -17.32
C PRO A 194 6.86 -10.98 -15.99
N PHE A 195 6.17 -10.48 -14.96
CA PHE A 195 6.04 -11.11 -13.66
C PHE A 195 4.88 -12.11 -13.59
N ILE A 196 4.03 -12.17 -14.62
CA ILE A 196 2.94 -13.16 -14.72
C ILE A 196 3.54 -14.52 -15.09
N SER A 197 3.97 -15.25 -14.08
CA SER A 197 4.69 -16.52 -14.20
C SER A 197 4.25 -17.53 -13.14
N PRO A 198 4.08 -18.83 -13.46
CA PRO A 198 3.79 -19.85 -12.44
C PRO A 198 4.90 -20.08 -11.40
N LYS A 199 6.07 -19.45 -11.57
CA LYS A 199 7.18 -19.49 -10.61
C LYS A 199 7.18 -18.31 -9.64
N GLU A 200 6.31 -17.33 -9.86
CA GLU A 200 6.18 -16.18 -8.99
C GLU A 200 5.45 -16.58 -7.70
N ASP A 201 5.67 -15.81 -6.64
CA ASP A 201 4.98 -15.96 -5.37
C ASP A 201 3.45 -15.89 -5.53
N GLU A 202 2.72 -16.74 -4.83
CA GLU A 202 1.28 -16.90 -5.02
C GLU A 202 0.45 -15.70 -4.55
N TYR A 203 0.93 -14.94 -3.56
CA TYR A 203 0.29 -13.71 -3.11
C TYR A 203 0.63 -12.54 -4.03
N VAL A 204 1.88 -12.48 -4.51
CA VAL A 204 2.27 -11.48 -5.52
C VAL A 204 1.46 -11.65 -6.81
N LEU A 205 1.26 -12.90 -7.25
CA LEU A 205 0.43 -13.22 -8.41
C LEU A 205 -1.02 -12.75 -8.27
N GLU A 206 -1.59 -12.83 -7.07
CA GLU A 206 -2.94 -12.35 -6.79
C GLU A 206 -3.03 -10.83 -6.99
N VAL A 207 -2.12 -10.08 -6.36
CA VAL A 207 -2.09 -8.61 -6.46
C VAL A 207 -1.79 -8.16 -7.89
N LEU A 208 -0.90 -8.83 -8.61
CA LEU A 208 -0.63 -8.58 -10.04
C LEU A 208 -1.90 -8.77 -10.89
N CYS A 209 -2.66 -9.84 -10.65
CA CYS A 209 -3.93 -10.07 -11.35
C CYS A 209 -4.93 -8.94 -11.10
N HIS A 210 -5.14 -8.55 -9.83
CA HIS A 210 -6.03 -7.45 -9.46
C HIS A 210 -5.61 -6.13 -10.12
N LYS A 211 -4.31 -5.84 -10.13
CA LYS A 211 -3.76 -4.63 -10.77
C LYS A 211 -4.05 -4.61 -12.27
N LEU A 212 -3.82 -5.72 -12.97
CA LEU A 212 -4.06 -5.81 -14.42
C LEU A 212 -5.56 -5.69 -14.78
N VAL A 213 -6.45 -6.20 -13.93
CA VAL A 213 -7.90 -6.03 -14.06
C VAL A 213 -8.28 -4.57 -13.89
N LYS A 214 -7.83 -3.92 -12.80
CA LYS A 214 -8.09 -2.50 -12.52
C LYS A 214 -7.65 -1.61 -13.68
N ALA A 215 -6.45 -1.84 -14.19
CA ALA A 215 -5.89 -1.14 -15.34
C ALA A 215 -6.53 -1.51 -16.70
N LYS A 216 -7.42 -2.51 -16.74
CA LYS A 216 -8.04 -3.04 -17.97
C LYS A 216 -6.99 -3.41 -19.04
N CYS A 217 -5.86 -3.98 -18.61
CA CYS A 217 -4.71 -4.30 -19.47
C CYS A 217 -4.96 -5.53 -20.35
N THR A 218 -5.66 -5.36 -21.48
CA THR A 218 -5.99 -6.46 -22.40
C THR A 218 -4.75 -7.11 -23.04
N LYS A 219 -3.60 -6.40 -23.08
CA LYS A 219 -2.32 -6.96 -23.55
C LYS A 219 -1.81 -8.11 -22.68
N ALA A 220 -2.25 -8.22 -21.42
CA ALA A 220 -1.86 -9.29 -20.51
C ALA A 220 -2.55 -10.64 -20.78
N VAL A 221 -3.59 -10.68 -21.62
CA VAL A 221 -4.40 -11.88 -21.91
C VAL A 221 -3.54 -13.12 -22.24
N PRO A 222 -2.52 -13.07 -23.12
CA PRO A 222 -1.72 -14.25 -23.43
C PRO A 222 -0.94 -14.81 -22.23
N ALA A 223 -0.40 -13.94 -21.36
CA ALA A 223 0.34 -14.36 -20.17
C ALA A 223 -0.61 -14.95 -19.13
N LEU A 224 -1.75 -14.30 -18.90
CA LEU A 224 -2.78 -14.78 -17.99
C LEU A 224 -3.42 -16.09 -18.45
N GLY A 225 -3.51 -16.35 -19.76
CA GLY A 225 -3.98 -17.64 -20.28
C GLY A 225 -3.06 -18.80 -19.90
N LYS A 226 -1.73 -18.58 -19.90
CA LYS A 226 -0.75 -19.57 -19.42
C LYS A 226 -0.89 -19.78 -17.91
N LEU A 227 -1.01 -18.69 -17.15
CA LEU A 227 -1.16 -18.75 -15.70
C LEU A 227 -2.47 -19.44 -15.28
N ALA A 228 -3.58 -19.14 -15.97
CA ALA A 228 -4.88 -19.78 -15.78
C ALA A 228 -4.84 -21.29 -16.03
N GLN A 229 -4.03 -21.74 -17.00
CA GLN A 229 -3.81 -23.17 -17.21
C GLN A 229 -2.98 -23.81 -16.10
N ALA A 230 -1.99 -23.09 -15.55
CA ALA A 230 -1.23 -23.54 -14.39
C ALA A 230 -2.12 -23.64 -13.13
N GLU A 231 -2.99 -22.67 -12.90
CA GLU A 231 -4.01 -22.68 -11.82
C GLU A 231 -4.95 -23.89 -11.97
N LYS A 232 -5.43 -24.16 -13.18
CA LYS A 232 -6.23 -25.36 -13.47
C LYS A 232 -5.48 -26.67 -13.19
N ASN A 233 -4.15 -26.65 -13.30
CA ASN A 233 -3.28 -27.80 -13.05
C ASN A 233 -2.80 -27.90 -11.59
N GLY A 234 -3.27 -27.02 -10.70
CA GLY A 234 -3.03 -27.11 -9.26
C GLY A 234 -2.23 -25.97 -8.62
N LEU A 235 -1.81 -24.94 -9.37
CA LEU A 235 -1.25 -23.72 -8.78
C LEU A 235 -2.31 -22.99 -7.94
N ARG A 236 -1.93 -22.49 -6.76
CA ARG A 236 -2.84 -21.90 -5.76
C ARG A 236 -2.56 -20.41 -5.52
N ILE A 237 -2.95 -19.57 -6.47
CA ILE A 237 -2.83 -18.10 -6.34
C ILE A 237 -3.73 -17.60 -5.20
N GLY A 238 -3.16 -16.81 -4.28
CA GLY A 238 -3.82 -16.33 -3.05
C GLY A 238 -3.84 -17.35 -1.89
N GLY A 239 -3.05 -18.42 -1.97
CA GLY A 239 -2.92 -19.43 -0.91
C GLY A 239 -4.01 -20.51 -0.91
N TRP A 240 -4.36 -21.00 0.28
CA TRP A 240 -5.05 -22.28 0.52
C TRP A 240 -6.49 -22.44 -0.02
N SER A 241 -7.05 -21.45 -0.72
CA SER A 241 -8.44 -21.51 -1.22
C SER A 241 -8.54 -22.12 -2.64
N ASP A 242 -9.77 -22.37 -3.09
CA ASP A 242 -10.02 -22.71 -4.49
C ASP A 242 -9.60 -21.53 -5.36
N SER A 243 -8.39 -21.62 -5.92
CA SER A 243 -7.76 -20.55 -6.69
C SER A 243 -8.41 -20.45 -8.07
N TRP A 244 -9.11 -19.35 -8.31
CA TRP A 244 -9.77 -19.01 -9.59
C TRP A 244 -9.32 -17.62 -10.09
N THR A 245 -8.33 -17.01 -9.43
CA THR A 245 -7.91 -15.63 -9.62
C THR A 245 -7.38 -15.42 -11.03
N ALA A 246 -6.44 -16.25 -11.51
CA ALA A 246 -5.90 -16.11 -12.85
C ALA A 246 -6.95 -16.44 -13.92
N ARG A 247 -7.79 -17.47 -13.70
CA ARG A 247 -8.88 -17.83 -14.62
C ARG A 247 -9.93 -16.72 -14.77
N ARG A 248 -10.38 -16.13 -13.66
CA ARG A 248 -11.33 -15.00 -13.68
C ARG A 248 -10.74 -13.78 -14.35
N THR A 249 -9.50 -13.45 -14.00
CA THR A 249 -8.75 -12.31 -14.57
C THR A 249 -8.57 -12.47 -16.08
N HIS A 250 -8.15 -13.65 -16.54
CA HIS A 250 -8.03 -13.97 -17.95
C HIS A 250 -9.38 -13.83 -18.68
N GLY A 251 -10.46 -14.39 -18.12
CA GLY A 251 -11.80 -14.32 -18.71
C GLY A 251 -12.31 -12.88 -18.87
N TYR A 252 -12.17 -12.07 -17.83
CA TYR A 252 -12.58 -10.66 -17.85
C TYR A 252 -11.81 -9.85 -18.90
N LEU A 253 -10.49 -9.93 -18.91
CA LEU A 253 -9.67 -9.17 -19.86
C LEU A 253 -9.82 -9.65 -21.30
N LEU A 254 -10.07 -10.95 -21.51
CA LEU A 254 -10.39 -11.50 -22.83
C LEU A 254 -11.71 -10.94 -23.35
N GLN A 255 -12.75 -10.87 -22.52
CA GLN A 255 -14.02 -10.27 -22.91
C GLN A 255 -13.84 -8.80 -23.32
N LEU A 256 -13.13 -8.00 -22.51
CA LEU A 256 -12.84 -6.61 -22.86
C LEU A 256 -12.03 -6.48 -24.17
N ALA A 257 -11.12 -7.41 -24.44
CA ALA A 257 -10.34 -7.40 -25.68
C ALA A 257 -11.20 -7.71 -26.91
N LEU A 258 -12.25 -8.52 -26.76
CA LEU A 258 -13.19 -8.86 -27.83
C LEU A 258 -14.20 -7.75 -28.09
N GLU A 259 -14.65 -7.04 -27.06
CA GLU A 259 -15.60 -5.90 -27.18
C GLU A 259 -14.98 -4.65 -27.84
N LYS A 260 -13.65 -4.55 -27.87
CA LYS A 260 -12.90 -3.45 -28.50
C LYS A 260 -12.59 -3.67 -29.99
N LYS A 261 -13.00 -4.81 -30.57
CA LYS A 261 -12.82 -5.13 -31.99
C LYS A 261 -14.10 -4.88 -32.77
#